data_AF-A0A1C3P503-F1
#
_entry.id   AF-A0A1C3P503-F1
#
_cell.length_a   1.000
_cell.length_b   1.000
_cell.length_c   1.000
_cell.angle_alpha   90.00
_cell.angle_beta   90.00
_cell.angle_gamma   90.00
#
_symmetry.space_group_name_H-M   'P 1'
#
loop_
_entity.id
_entity.type
_entity.pdbx_description
1 polymer ?
#
loop_
_entity_poly.entity_id
_entity_poly.type
_entity_poly.pdbx_seq_one_letter_code
_entity_poly.pdbx_strand_id
1 'polypeptide(L)'
;MVRTLLIRGMLVGVVAAVLAFVVAKILGESQVGHAIAFESAHEVAQTAHEPEPVSRTVQSTIGLFTGLLVFGVAIGGLFSLAYACAQGRLGALRARATAGLVALAGFVGVYLLPDLKYPANPPAVGNPDTLGERTSLYFSMMLISLAVVISGCVAARRLAPRFGGWDAALLSAAGGLVVVGLAYYVLPRVHETPEGFPADVLWRFRIASLTIHATVWATVGLLFGALTERANRTVPAVPPAPVPTLAGERPMASSGGSPVATGA
;
A
#
# COMPACT_ATOMS: atom_id res chain seq x y z
N MET A 1 -3.48 2.60 20.72
CA MET A 1 -3.59 3.24 19.39
C MET A 1 -3.27 2.29 18.24
N VAL A 2 -2.13 1.58 18.25
CA VAL A 2 -1.75 0.66 17.16
C VAL A 2 -2.77 -0.47 16.93
N ARG A 3 -3.28 -1.11 18.00
CA ARG A 3 -4.34 -2.13 17.91
C ARG A 3 -5.57 -1.66 17.11
N THR A 4 -6.02 -0.44 17.36
CA THR A 4 -7.21 0.13 16.69
C THR A 4 -6.96 0.39 15.21
N LEU A 5 -5.75 0.86 14.86
CA LEU A 5 -5.34 1.02 13.47
C LEU A 5 -5.22 -0.34 12.77
N LEU A 6 -4.65 -1.35 13.45
CA LEU A 6 -4.50 -2.70 12.90
C LEU A 6 -5.86 -3.34 12.58
N ILE A 7 -6.79 -3.33 13.54
CA ILE A 7 -8.15 -3.86 13.34
C ILE A 7 -8.85 -3.12 12.19
N ARG A 8 -8.75 -1.78 12.15
CA ARG A 8 -9.32 -0.98 11.05
C ARG A 8 -8.70 -1.36 9.71
N GLY A 9 -7.38 -1.53 9.65
CA GLY A 9 -6.65 -1.96 8.46
C GLY A 9 -7.15 -3.30 7.95
N MET A 10 -7.23 -4.31 8.83
CA MET A 10 -7.72 -5.65 8.50
C MET A 10 -9.17 -5.62 8.00
N LEU A 11 -10.07 -4.86 8.65
CA LEU A 11 -11.47 -4.72 8.23
C LEU A 11 -11.61 -4.02 6.87
N VAL A 12 -10.83 -2.95 6.64
CA VAL A 12 -10.78 -2.30 5.32
C VAL A 12 -10.19 -3.25 4.27
N GLY A 13 -9.24 -4.10 4.67
CA GLY A 13 -8.69 -5.18 3.86
C GLY A 13 -9.74 -6.18 3.39
N VAL A 14 -10.70 -6.54 4.25
CA VAL A 14 -11.86 -7.37 3.86
C VAL A 14 -12.69 -6.68 2.78
N VAL A 15 -13.00 -5.39 2.95
CA VAL A 15 -13.76 -4.62 1.94
C VAL A 15 -12.99 -4.57 0.62
N ALA A 16 -11.68 -4.33 0.68
CA ALA A 16 -10.80 -4.34 -0.49
C ALA A 16 -10.80 -5.70 -1.20
N ALA A 17 -10.78 -6.80 -0.46
CA ALA A 17 -10.86 -8.15 -1.02
C ALA A 17 -12.18 -8.42 -1.75
N VAL A 18 -13.31 -8.00 -1.18
CA VAL A 18 -14.63 -8.16 -1.81
C VAL A 18 -14.70 -7.37 -3.12
N LEU A 19 -14.24 -6.13 -3.12
CA LEU A 19 -14.20 -5.30 -4.34
C LEU A 19 -13.24 -5.90 -5.39
N ALA A 20 -12.06 -6.35 -4.96
CA ALA A 20 -11.09 -7.03 -5.81
C ALA A 20 -11.66 -8.31 -6.42
N PHE A 21 -12.45 -9.08 -5.67
CA PHE A 21 -13.11 -10.29 -6.18
C PHE A 21 -14.14 -9.95 -7.26
N VAL A 22 -14.96 -8.91 -7.06
CA VAL A 22 -15.91 -8.44 -8.09
C VAL A 22 -15.16 -8.05 -9.36
N VAL A 23 -14.07 -7.28 -9.23
CA VAL A 23 -13.22 -6.88 -10.36
C VAL A 23 -12.61 -8.11 -11.05
N ALA A 24 -12.12 -9.09 -10.29
CA ALA A 24 -11.54 -10.31 -10.82
C ALA A 24 -12.57 -11.15 -11.60
N LYS A 25 -13.83 -11.22 -11.14
CA LYS A 25 -14.90 -11.92 -11.87
C LYS A 25 -15.28 -11.20 -13.15
N ILE A 26 -15.35 -9.86 -13.14
CA ILE A 26 -15.74 -9.09 -14.33
C ILE A 26 -14.62 -9.07 -15.38
N LEU A 27 -13.37 -8.87 -14.97
CA LEU A 27 -12.25 -8.63 -15.89
C LEU A 27 -11.35 -9.85 -16.11
N GLY A 28 -11.15 -10.67 -15.09
CA GLY A 28 -10.18 -11.78 -15.10
C GLY A 28 -10.74 -13.08 -15.65
N GLU A 29 -11.99 -13.42 -15.35
CA GLU A 29 -12.56 -14.74 -15.63
C GLU A 29 -12.53 -15.12 -17.12
N SER A 30 -12.86 -14.19 -18.01
CA SER A 30 -12.79 -14.42 -19.46
C SER A 30 -11.39 -14.82 -19.94
N GLN A 31 -10.34 -14.23 -19.35
CA GLN A 31 -8.96 -14.48 -19.77
C GLN A 31 -8.44 -15.81 -19.21
N VAL A 32 -8.87 -16.18 -18.01
CA VAL A 32 -8.62 -17.53 -17.46
C VAL A 32 -9.27 -18.59 -18.36
N GLY A 33 -10.52 -18.38 -18.79
CA GLY A 33 -11.21 -19.29 -19.71
C GLY A 33 -10.48 -19.44 -21.05
N HIS A 34 -9.99 -18.34 -21.64
CA HIS A 34 -9.22 -18.39 -22.89
C HIS A 34 -7.89 -19.14 -22.73
N ALA A 35 -7.19 -18.97 -21.60
CA ALA A 35 -5.95 -19.70 -21.34
C ALA A 35 -6.19 -21.22 -21.22
N ILE A 36 -7.27 -21.63 -20.57
CA ILE A 36 -7.68 -23.05 -20.46
C ILE A 36 -8.06 -23.63 -21.83
N ALA A 37 -8.80 -22.88 -22.65
CA ALA A 37 -9.14 -23.32 -24.00
C ALA A 37 -7.89 -23.53 -24.86
N PHE A 38 -6.85 -22.70 -24.67
CA PHE A 38 -5.57 -22.87 -25.34
C PHE A 38 -4.81 -24.12 -24.86
N GLU A 39 -4.73 -24.33 -23.55
CA GLU A 39 -4.09 -25.52 -22.93
C GLU A 39 -4.77 -26.81 -23.40
N SER A 40 -6.11 -26.90 -23.28
CA SER A 40 -6.87 -28.07 -23.71
C SER A 40 -6.73 -28.38 -25.21
N ALA A 41 -6.62 -27.36 -26.08
CA ALA A 41 -6.38 -27.57 -27.51
C ALA A 41 -4.96 -28.11 -27.81
N HIS A 42 -3.97 -27.82 -26.95
CA HIS A 42 -2.60 -28.31 -27.09
C HIS A 42 -2.36 -29.64 -26.34
N GLU A 43 -3.12 -29.94 -25.29
CA GLU A 43 -3.06 -31.22 -24.58
C GLU A 43 -3.60 -32.40 -25.39
N VAL A 44 -4.49 -32.17 -26.37
CA VAL A 44 -4.90 -33.24 -27.32
C VAL A 44 -3.69 -33.82 -28.08
N ALA A 45 -2.53 -33.12 -28.08
CA ALA A 45 -1.28 -33.60 -28.67
C ALA A 45 -0.31 -34.28 -27.69
N GLN A 46 -0.51 -34.23 -26.37
CA GLN A 46 0.39 -34.84 -25.37
C GLN A 46 -0.42 -35.54 -24.25
N THR A 47 -0.43 -36.87 -24.30
CA THR A 47 -1.11 -37.74 -23.33
C THR A 47 -0.39 -37.77 -21.97
N ALA A 48 -0.89 -37.04 -20.97
CA ALA A 48 -0.90 -37.40 -19.54
C ALA A 48 -1.54 -36.27 -18.71
N HIS A 49 -2.83 -36.38 -18.40
CA HIS A 49 -3.51 -35.46 -17.50
C HIS A 49 -3.12 -35.82 -16.06
N GLU A 50 -2.21 -35.06 -15.44
CA GLU A 50 -1.97 -35.13 -14.00
C GLU A 50 -3.28 -34.78 -13.27
N PRO A 51 -3.73 -35.59 -12.29
CA PRO A 51 -5.01 -35.36 -11.63
C PRO A 51 -5.02 -34.00 -10.92
N GLU A 52 -5.93 -33.11 -11.30
CA GLU A 52 -6.11 -31.82 -10.63
C GLU A 52 -6.49 -32.04 -9.16
N PRO A 53 -5.67 -31.61 -8.17
CA PRO A 53 -5.98 -31.81 -6.76
C PRO A 53 -7.17 -30.96 -6.30
N VAL A 54 -7.51 -29.90 -7.03
CA VAL A 54 -8.65 -29.01 -6.79
C VAL A 54 -9.26 -28.61 -8.12
N SER A 55 -10.57 -28.79 -8.29
CA SER A 55 -11.25 -28.47 -9.56
C SER A 55 -11.18 -26.98 -9.90
N ARG A 56 -11.09 -26.67 -11.20
CA ARG A 56 -11.11 -25.29 -11.72
C ARG A 56 -12.33 -24.48 -11.26
N THR A 57 -13.49 -25.11 -11.09
CA THR A 57 -14.68 -24.47 -10.54
C THR A 57 -14.44 -23.97 -9.12
N VAL A 58 -13.79 -24.77 -8.26
CA VAL A 58 -13.44 -24.35 -6.91
C VAL A 58 -12.36 -23.25 -6.94
N GLN A 59 -11.34 -23.39 -7.79
CA GLN A 59 -10.28 -22.39 -7.93
C GLN A 59 -10.83 -21.00 -8.34
N SER A 60 -11.75 -20.95 -9.31
CA SER A 60 -12.33 -19.71 -9.86
C SER A 60 -13.46 -19.09 -9.03
N THR A 61 -13.93 -19.77 -7.98
CA THR A 61 -15.03 -19.32 -7.12
C THR A 61 -14.55 -19.14 -5.68
N ILE A 62 -14.83 -20.11 -4.81
CA ILE A 62 -14.56 -20.04 -3.37
C ILE A 62 -13.06 -20.02 -3.06
N GLY A 63 -12.23 -20.65 -3.90
CA GLY A 63 -10.78 -20.60 -3.82
C GLY A 63 -10.24 -19.19 -4.04
N LEU A 64 -10.60 -18.58 -5.17
CA LEU A 64 -10.24 -17.18 -5.48
C LEU A 64 -10.74 -16.21 -4.42
N PHE A 65 -11.99 -16.35 -3.98
CA PHE A 65 -12.55 -15.48 -2.94
C PHE A 65 -11.78 -15.61 -1.63
N THR A 66 -11.50 -16.83 -1.18
CA THR A 66 -10.73 -17.08 0.05
C THR A 66 -9.32 -16.51 -0.07
N GLY A 67 -8.65 -16.72 -1.20
CA GLY A 67 -7.31 -16.19 -1.46
C GLY A 67 -7.27 -14.66 -1.40
N LEU A 68 -8.20 -13.99 -2.08
CA LEU A 68 -8.32 -12.53 -2.04
C LEU A 68 -8.68 -12.01 -0.65
N LEU A 69 -9.52 -12.73 0.11
CA LEU A 69 -9.90 -12.36 1.47
C LEU A 69 -8.69 -12.38 2.42
N VAL A 70 -7.93 -13.46 2.43
CA VAL A 70 -6.71 -13.59 3.24
C VAL A 70 -5.68 -12.54 2.83
N PHE A 71 -5.47 -12.37 1.51
CA PHE A 71 -4.58 -11.36 0.97
C PHE A 71 -5.00 -9.94 1.38
N GLY A 72 -6.26 -9.59 1.22
CA GLY A 72 -6.80 -8.27 1.57
C GLY A 72 -6.64 -7.96 3.06
N VAL A 73 -6.95 -8.92 3.94
CA VAL A 73 -6.73 -8.78 5.40
C VAL A 73 -5.26 -8.55 5.71
N ALA A 74 -4.35 -9.34 5.12
CA ALA A 74 -2.91 -9.21 5.33
C ALA A 74 -2.38 -7.86 4.84
N ILE A 75 -2.72 -7.45 3.62
CA ILE A 75 -2.33 -6.15 3.04
C ILE A 75 -2.91 -5.00 3.86
N GLY A 76 -4.17 -5.06 4.26
CA GLY A 76 -4.79 -4.05 5.12
C GLY A 76 -4.09 -3.92 6.48
N GLY A 77 -3.69 -5.05 7.06
CA GLY A 77 -2.90 -5.09 8.29
C GLY A 77 -1.52 -4.45 8.12
N LEU A 78 -0.73 -4.92 7.14
CA LEU A 78 0.60 -4.37 6.84
C LEU A 78 0.54 -2.87 6.50
N PHE A 79 -0.44 -2.47 5.69
CA PHE A 79 -0.70 -1.08 5.37
C PHE A 79 -0.93 -0.23 6.63
N SER A 80 -1.72 -0.71 7.59
CA SER A 80 -2.01 0.04 8.81
C SER A 80 -0.77 0.23 9.70
N LEU A 81 0.16 -0.75 9.69
CA LEU A 81 1.45 -0.63 10.38
C LEU A 81 2.34 0.37 9.67
N ALA A 82 2.43 0.31 8.35
CA ALA A 82 3.16 1.29 7.55
C ALA A 82 2.61 2.72 7.75
N TYR A 83 1.29 2.88 7.77
CA TYR A 83 0.62 4.13 8.09
C TYR A 83 0.99 4.63 9.49
N ALA A 84 0.94 3.75 10.51
CA ALA A 84 1.31 4.13 11.87
C ALA A 84 2.77 4.60 11.97
N CYS A 85 3.68 3.99 11.19
CA CYS A 85 5.07 4.44 11.10
C CYS A 85 5.22 5.76 10.33
N ALA A 86 4.38 6.03 9.33
CA ALA A 86 4.45 7.23 8.50
C ALA A 86 3.75 8.46 9.13
N GLN A 87 2.73 8.24 9.97
CA GLN A 87 1.94 9.30 10.58
C GLN A 87 2.84 10.25 11.39
N GLY A 88 2.68 11.55 11.15
CA GLY A 88 3.48 12.61 11.77
C GLY A 88 4.92 12.73 11.22
N ARG A 89 5.37 11.76 10.41
CA ARG A 89 6.68 11.84 9.75
C ARG A 89 6.59 12.55 8.40
N LEU A 90 5.48 12.46 7.67
CA LEU A 90 5.35 13.09 6.35
C LEU A 90 4.97 14.60 6.40
N GLY A 91 5.42 15.33 7.42
CA GLY A 91 5.07 16.75 7.62
C GLY A 91 3.64 16.94 8.16
N ALA A 92 3.04 18.10 7.89
CA ALA A 92 1.72 18.49 8.40
C ALA A 92 0.55 17.89 7.57
N LEU A 93 0.68 16.63 7.13
CA LEU A 93 -0.36 15.96 6.36
C LEU A 93 -1.48 15.45 7.26
N ARG A 94 -2.72 15.62 6.79
CA ARG A 94 -3.92 15.02 7.40
C ARG A 94 -3.85 13.50 7.28
N ALA A 95 -4.63 12.80 8.11
CA ALA A 95 -4.71 11.33 8.11
C ALA A 95 -5.06 10.76 6.72
N ARG A 96 -6.01 11.36 5.99
CA ARG A 96 -6.36 10.94 4.62
C ARG A 96 -5.20 11.08 3.63
N ALA A 97 -4.49 12.21 3.66
CA ALA A 97 -3.36 12.46 2.77
C ALA A 97 -2.19 11.50 3.07
N THR A 98 -1.90 11.27 4.35
CA THR A 98 -0.88 10.29 4.78
C THR A 98 -1.26 8.88 4.31
N ALA A 99 -2.52 8.46 4.50
CA ALA A 99 -2.99 7.15 4.05
C ALA A 99 -2.91 7.00 2.52
N GLY A 100 -3.31 8.02 1.77
CA GLY A 100 -3.19 8.04 0.31
C GLY A 100 -1.74 7.91 -0.17
N LEU A 101 -0.81 8.66 0.42
CA LEU A 101 0.61 8.55 0.07
C LEU A 101 1.22 7.19 0.42
N VAL A 102 0.89 6.64 1.60
CA VAL A 102 1.35 5.30 1.98
C VAL A 102 0.77 4.24 1.04
N ALA A 103 -0.48 4.40 0.60
CA ALA A 103 -1.12 3.47 -0.32
C ALA A 103 -0.50 3.55 -1.71
N LEU A 104 -0.21 4.76 -2.20
CA LEU A 104 0.49 4.97 -3.46
C LEU A 104 1.91 4.38 -3.41
N ALA A 105 2.66 4.66 -2.34
CA ALA A 105 3.99 4.11 -2.13
C ALA A 105 3.97 2.58 -2.09
N GLY A 106 3.01 2.00 -1.37
CA GLY A 106 2.83 0.56 -1.30
C GLY A 106 2.42 -0.06 -2.64
N PHE A 107 1.46 0.55 -3.36
CA PHE A 107 1.09 0.09 -4.70
C PHE A 107 2.28 0.09 -5.66
N VAL A 108 3.04 1.19 -5.68
CA VAL A 108 4.21 1.35 -6.57
C VAL A 108 5.30 0.34 -6.19
N GLY A 109 5.66 0.27 -4.91
CA GLY A 109 6.78 -0.53 -4.43
C GLY A 109 6.49 -2.03 -4.34
N VAL A 110 5.28 -2.42 -3.94
CA VAL A 110 4.92 -3.82 -3.72
C VAL A 110 4.40 -4.48 -5.01
N TYR A 111 3.75 -3.71 -5.90
CA TYR A 111 3.06 -4.29 -7.05
C TYR A 111 3.53 -3.74 -8.40
N LEU A 112 3.42 -2.42 -8.64
CA LEU A 112 3.59 -1.86 -9.98
C LEU A 112 5.01 -2.08 -10.54
N LEU A 113 6.05 -1.76 -9.76
CA LEU A 113 7.43 -1.91 -10.23
C LEU A 113 7.84 -3.39 -10.39
N PRO A 114 7.45 -4.32 -9.50
CA PRO A 114 7.64 -5.75 -9.75
C PRO A 114 6.90 -6.26 -10.98
N ASP A 115 5.62 -5.90 -11.15
CA ASP A 115 4.77 -6.35 -12.26
C ASP A 115 5.28 -5.85 -13.62
N LEU A 116 5.82 -4.64 -13.70
CA LEU A 116 6.43 -4.12 -14.92
C LEU A 116 7.67 -4.92 -15.37
N LYS A 117 8.41 -5.56 -14.45
CA LYS A 117 9.58 -6.41 -14.76
C LYS A 117 9.18 -7.88 -14.96
N TYR A 118 8.30 -8.37 -14.11
CA TYR A 118 7.85 -9.75 -14.03
C TYR A 118 6.31 -9.77 -13.97
N PRO A 119 5.64 -9.54 -15.10
CA PRO A 119 4.19 -9.35 -15.14
C PRO A 119 3.45 -10.64 -14.82
N ALA A 120 2.24 -10.49 -14.28
CA ALA A 120 1.36 -11.61 -14.03
C ALA A 120 1.01 -12.36 -15.33
N ASN A 121 0.98 -13.69 -15.24
CA ASN A 121 0.52 -14.58 -16.31
C ASN A 121 -0.78 -15.28 -15.86
N PRO A 122 -1.69 -15.58 -16.80
CA PRO A 122 -2.89 -16.33 -16.47
C PRO A 122 -2.53 -17.75 -15.98
N PRO A 123 -3.44 -18.41 -15.24
CA PRO A 123 -3.32 -19.83 -14.95
C PRO A 123 -3.08 -20.62 -16.24
N ALA A 124 -2.33 -21.72 -16.16
CA ALA A 124 -1.84 -22.53 -17.31
C ALA A 124 -0.71 -21.90 -18.15
N VAL A 125 -0.35 -20.62 -17.94
CA VAL A 125 0.79 -20.00 -18.63
C VAL A 125 2.03 -19.93 -17.74
N GLY A 126 2.95 -20.86 -18.01
CA GLY A 126 4.28 -20.90 -17.41
C GLY A 126 4.78 -22.32 -17.22
N ASN A 127 6.09 -22.49 -17.03
CA ASN A 127 6.66 -23.80 -16.74
C ASN A 127 6.58 -24.08 -15.22
N PRO A 128 5.97 -25.18 -14.77
CA PRO A 128 5.95 -25.56 -13.35
C PRO A 128 7.36 -25.65 -12.73
N ASP A 129 8.36 -26.07 -13.51
CA ASP A 129 9.73 -26.29 -13.03
C ASP A 129 10.45 -25.00 -12.61
N THR A 130 10.01 -23.85 -13.11
CA THR A 130 10.62 -22.53 -12.88
C THR A 130 9.85 -21.68 -11.87
N LEU A 131 8.78 -22.23 -11.26
CA LEU A 131 7.95 -21.51 -10.28
C LEU A 131 8.77 -20.94 -9.12
N GLY A 132 9.72 -21.72 -8.58
CA GLY A 132 10.57 -21.29 -7.48
C GLY A 132 11.46 -20.09 -7.83
N GLU A 133 12.12 -20.16 -9.00
CA GLU A 133 12.99 -19.11 -9.50
C GLU A 133 12.21 -17.81 -9.74
N ARG A 134 11.10 -17.89 -10.47
CA ARG A 134 10.22 -16.73 -10.71
C ARG A 134 9.70 -16.08 -9.45
N THR A 135 9.29 -16.90 -8.48
CA THR A 135 8.83 -16.40 -7.18
C THR A 135 9.95 -15.63 -6.49
N SER A 136 11.17 -16.17 -6.48
CA SER A 136 12.32 -15.52 -5.87
C SER A 136 12.70 -14.20 -6.57
N LEU A 137 12.62 -14.15 -7.90
CA LEU A 137 12.88 -12.95 -8.71
C LEU A 137 11.83 -11.86 -8.47
N TYR A 138 10.56 -12.24 -8.38
CA TYR A 138 9.47 -11.33 -8.07
C TYR A 138 9.66 -10.70 -6.68
N PHE A 139 9.94 -11.53 -5.65
CA PHE A 139 10.22 -11.03 -4.31
C PHE A 139 11.48 -10.16 -4.25
N SER A 140 12.53 -10.52 -5.00
CA SER A 140 13.75 -9.69 -5.08
C SER A 140 13.44 -8.31 -5.68
N MET A 141 12.70 -8.27 -6.78
CA MET A 141 12.27 -7.00 -7.39
C MET A 141 11.36 -6.20 -6.47
N MET A 142 10.47 -6.87 -5.71
CA MET A 142 9.61 -6.24 -4.71
C MET A 142 10.43 -5.58 -3.59
N LEU A 143 11.44 -6.26 -3.05
CA LEU A 143 12.31 -5.69 -2.01
C LEU A 143 13.10 -4.49 -2.53
N ILE A 144 13.66 -4.57 -3.74
CA ILE A 144 14.36 -3.45 -4.38
C ILE A 144 13.40 -2.27 -4.58
N SER A 145 12.22 -2.53 -5.12
CA SER A 145 11.19 -1.51 -5.37
C SER A 145 10.75 -0.81 -4.09
N LEU A 146 10.53 -1.57 -3.01
CA LEU A 146 10.16 -1.03 -1.72
C LEU A 146 11.31 -0.18 -1.13
N ALA A 147 12.56 -0.64 -1.23
CA ALA A 147 13.72 0.12 -0.80
C ALA A 147 13.88 1.43 -1.58
N VAL A 148 13.67 1.40 -2.90
CA VAL A 148 13.71 2.61 -3.75
C VAL A 148 12.60 3.59 -3.37
N VAL A 149 11.36 3.12 -3.21
CA VAL A 149 10.24 4.00 -2.84
C VAL A 149 10.47 4.64 -1.46
N ILE A 150 10.87 3.85 -0.46
CA ILE A 150 11.14 4.34 0.89
C ILE A 150 12.31 5.33 0.89
N SER A 151 13.43 4.97 0.26
CA SER A 151 14.62 5.85 0.20
C SER A 151 14.33 7.12 -0.60
N GLY A 152 13.52 7.05 -1.66
CA GLY A 152 13.04 8.21 -2.41
C GLY A 152 12.19 9.14 -1.55
N CYS A 153 11.26 8.62 -0.73
CA CYS A 153 10.51 9.44 0.22
C CYS A 153 11.42 10.09 1.27
N VAL A 154 12.43 9.37 1.77
CA VAL A 154 13.41 9.91 2.73
C VAL A 154 14.27 10.99 2.08
N ALA A 155 14.76 10.76 0.86
CA ALA A 155 15.55 11.70 0.09
C ALA A 155 14.76 12.98 -0.20
N ALA A 156 13.51 12.87 -0.65
CA ALA A 156 12.65 14.01 -0.94
C ALA A 156 12.47 14.90 0.30
N ARG A 157 12.30 14.28 1.47
CA ARG A 157 12.20 15.03 2.73
C ARG A 157 13.51 15.69 3.16
N ARG A 158 14.65 15.05 2.93
CA ARG A 158 15.97 15.61 3.26
C ARG A 158 16.39 16.72 2.29
N LEU A 159 15.95 16.65 1.05
CA LEU A 159 16.25 17.63 0.00
C LEU A 159 15.29 18.83 0.04
N ALA A 160 14.07 18.67 0.56
CA ALA A 160 13.05 19.70 0.61
C ALA A 160 13.49 21.04 1.26
N PRO A 161 14.28 21.07 2.36
CA PRO A 161 14.76 22.34 2.93
C PRO A 161 15.68 23.13 2.00
N ARG A 162 16.37 22.45 1.07
CA ARG A 162 17.34 23.06 0.15
C ARG A 162 16.74 23.38 -1.22
N PHE A 163 15.89 22.50 -1.74
CA PHE A 163 15.37 22.58 -3.11
C PHE A 163 13.86 22.87 -3.16
N GLY A 164 13.18 22.99 -2.02
CA GLY A 164 11.72 23.03 -1.96
C GLY A 164 11.09 21.65 -2.16
N GLY A 165 9.81 21.53 -1.78
CA GLY A 165 9.13 20.22 -1.77
C GLY A 165 8.93 19.60 -3.15
N TRP A 166 8.67 20.42 -4.17
CA TRP A 166 8.42 19.96 -5.54
C TRP A 166 9.69 19.43 -6.21
N ASP A 167 10.75 20.24 -6.25
CA ASP A 167 12.00 19.84 -6.91
C ASP A 167 12.69 18.69 -6.17
N ALA A 168 12.62 18.67 -4.83
CA ALA A 168 13.12 17.54 -4.05
C ALA A 168 12.39 16.22 -4.36
N ALA A 169 11.07 16.27 -4.60
CA ALA A 169 10.29 15.10 -5.01
C ALA A 169 10.68 14.65 -6.43
N LEU A 170 10.81 15.57 -7.38
CA LEU A 170 11.24 15.27 -8.75
C LEU A 170 12.64 14.66 -8.79
N LEU A 171 13.60 15.24 -8.08
CA LEU A 171 14.97 14.72 -7.99
C LEU A 171 15.02 13.31 -7.38
N SER A 172 14.22 13.08 -6.33
CA SER A 172 14.17 11.76 -5.68
C SER A 172 13.49 10.72 -6.56
N ALA A 173 12.44 11.10 -7.31
CA ALA A 173 11.78 10.24 -8.28
C ALA A 173 12.73 9.90 -9.44
N ALA A 174 13.46 10.88 -9.99
CA ALA A 174 14.45 10.66 -11.04
C ALA A 174 15.57 9.71 -10.58
N GLY A 175 16.13 9.93 -9.38
CA GLY A 175 17.11 9.02 -8.80
C GLY A 175 16.56 7.61 -8.59
N GLY A 176 15.32 7.49 -8.11
CA GLY A 176 14.65 6.21 -7.96
C GLY A 176 14.46 5.47 -9.30
N LEU A 177 14.09 6.18 -10.37
CA LEU A 177 13.97 5.61 -11.71
C LEU A 177 15.31 5.09 -12.25
N VAL A 178 16.42 5.78 -11.96
CA VAL A 178 17.77 5.29 -12.32
C VAL A 178 18.07 3.96 -11.61
N VAL A 179 17.81 3.88 -10.30
CA VAL A 179 18.05 2.65 -9.53
C VAL A 179 17.16 1.50 -9.99
N VAL A 180 15.88 1.76 -10.27
CA VAL A 180 14.95 0.77 -10.83
C VAL A 180 15.40 0.31 -12.22
N GLY A 181 15.80 1.25 -13.08
CA GLY A 181 16.31 0.94 -14.42
C GLY A 181 17.56 0.05 -14.36
N LEU A 182 18.47 0.32 -13.41
CA LEU A 182 19.63 -0.54 -13.16
C LEU A 182 19.21 -1.93 -12.67
N ALA A 183 18.26 -2.02 -11.74
CA ALA A 183 17.74 -3.31 -11.28
C ALA A 183 17.10 -4.11 -12.43
N TYR A 184 16.35 -3.45 -13.31
CA TYR A 184 15.76 -4.07 -14.50
C TYR A 184 16.79 -4.58 -15.49
N TYR A 185 17.91 -3.87 -15.61
CA TYR A 185 19.02 -4.26 -16.46
C TYR A 185 19.78 -5.48 -15.88
N VAL A 186 20.06 -5.46 -14.57
CA VAL A 186 20.86 -6.50 -13.89
C VAL A 186 20.07 -7.79 -13.67
N LEU A 187 18.80 -7.69 -13.27
CA LEU A 187 18.00 -8.88 -12.98
C LEU A 187 17.64 -9.63 -14.28
N PRO A 188 17.65 -10.98 -14.26
CA PRO A 188 17.43 -11.79 -15.46
C PRO A 188 16.06 -11.53 -16.10
N ARG A 189 15.97 -11.84 -17.40
CA ARG A 189 14.69 -11.81 -18.12
C ARG A 189 14.08 -13.20 -18.07
N VAL A 190 12.77 -13.25 -17.86
CA VAL A 190 12.00 -14.49 -17.81
C VAL A 190 11.07 -14.52 -19.02
N HIS A 191 11.13 -15.59 -19.81
CA HIS A 191 10.24 -15.81 -20.95
C HIS A 191 9.55 -17.17 -20.76
N GLU A 192 8.29 -17.16 -20.36
CA GLU A 192 7.53 -18.40 -20.12
C GLU A 192 6.25 -18.51 -20.92
N THR A 193 6.02 -17.56 -21.82
CA THR A 193 4.88 -17.62 -22.72
C THR A 193 5.16 -18.71 -23.75
N PRO A 194 4.30 -19.75 -23.84
CA PRO A 194 4.43 -20.76 -24.88
C PRO A 194 4.34 -20.13 -26.27
N GLU A 195 5.04 -20.73 -27.22
CA GLU A 195 4.95 -20.30 -28.61
C GLU A 195 3.50 -20.40 -29.10
N GLY A 196 3.02 -19.37 -29.79
CA GLY A 196 1.63 -19.31 -30.27
C GLY A 196 0.57 -18.89 -29.24
N PHE A 197 0.92 -18.64 -27.97
CA PHE A 197 -0.06 -18.15 -26.99
C PHE A 197 -0.59 -16.75 -27.37
N PRO A 198 -1.92 -16.51 -27.34
CA PRO A 198 -2.49 -15.24 -27.77
C PRO A 198 -2.01 -14.04 -26.94
N ALA A 199 -1.36 -13.08 -27.62
CA ALA A 199 -0.79 -11.89 -26.97
C ALA A 199 -1.88 -10.96 -26.39
N ASP A 200 -3.07 -10.94 -26.99
CA ASP A 200 -4.22 -10.18 -26.52
C ASP A 200 -4.74 -10.73 -25.18
N VAL A 201 -4.74 -12.07 -25.00
CA VAL A 201 -5.13 -12.71 -23.75
C VAL A 201 -4.17 -12.35 -22.63
N LEU A 202 -2.85 -12.39 -22.88
CA LEU A 202 -1.85 -11.94 -21.91
C LEU A 202 -2.03 -10.48 -21.53
N TRP A 203 -2.21 -9.61 -22.52
CA TRP A 203 -2.38 -8.19 -22.29
C TRP A 203 -3.61 -7.92 -21.43
N ARG A 204 -4.78 -8.48 -21.80
CA ARG A 204 -6.03 -8.30 -21.05
C ARG A 204 -5.94 -8.87 -19.64
N PHE A 205 -5.27 -10.01 -19.46
CA PHE A 205 -5.02 -10.58 -18.15
C PHE A 205 -4.17 -9.63 -17.27
N ARG A 206 -3.09 -9.08 -17.82
CA ARG A 206 -2.22 -8.11 -17.10
C ARG A 206 -2.96 -6.85 -16.72
N ILE A 207 -3.81 -6.31 -17.61
CA ILE A 207 -4.68 -5.17 -17.29
C ILE A 207 -5.69 -5.54 -16.18
N ALA A 208 -6.26 -6.74 -16.20
CA ALA A 208 -7.13 -7.21 -15.13
C ALA A 208 -6.37 -7.32 -13.80
N SER A 209 -5.18 -7.93 -13.79
CA SER A 209 -4.31 -8.02 -12.60
C SER A 209 -3.96 -6.64 -12.03
N LEU A 210 -3.60 -5.70 -12.89
CA LEU A 210 -3.30 -4.31 -12.52
C LEU A 210 -4.53 -3.64 -11.88
N THR A 211 -5.70 -3.83 -12.47
CA THR A 211 -6.96 -3.25 -11.98
C THR A 211 -7.36 -3.83 -10.63
N ILE A 212 -7.17 -5.13 -10.41
CA ILE A 212 -7.41 -5.80 -9.12
C ILE A 212 -6.52 -5.18 -8.04
N HIS A 213 -5.22 -5.05 -8.29
CA HIS A 213 -4.30 -4.46 -7.31
C HIS A 213 -4.57 -2.97 -7.08
N ALA A 214 -4.82 -2.21 -8.14
CA ALA A 214 -5.22 -0.81 -8.03
C ALA A 214 -6.47 -0.65 -7.15
N THR A 215 -7.46 -1.55 -7.30
CA THR A 215 -8.68 -1.58 -6.48
C THR A 215 -8.37 -1.85 -5.01
N VAL A 216 -7.50 -2.83 -4.71
CA VAL A 216 -7.09 -3.13 -3.33
C VAL A 216 -6.42 -1.91 -2.69
N TRP A 217 -5.40 -1.36 -3.35
CA TRP A 217 -4.61 -0.25 -2.81
C TRP A 217 -5.41 1.05 -2.72
N ALA A 218 -6.27 1.34 -3.70
CA ALA A 218 -7.17 2.50 -3.65
C ALA A 218 -8.18 2.37 -2.51
N THR A 219 -8.80 1.19 -2.35
CA THR A 219 -9.75 0.94 -1.26
C THR A 219 -9.07 1.12 0.09
N VAL A 220 -7.91 0.47 0.29
CA VAL A 220 -7.17 0.57 1.54
C VAL A 220 -6.76 2.01 1.83
N GLY A 221 -6.17 2.73 0.88
CA GLY A 221 -5.75 4.12 1.08
C GLY A 221 -6.91 5.09 1.37
N LEU A 222 -7.98 5.02 0.56
CA LEU A 222 -9.09 5.95 0.64
C LEU A 222 -10.00 5.67 1.83
N LEU A 223 -10.44 4.42 2.01
CA LEU A 223 -11.38 4.05 3.06
C LEU A 223 -10.71 4.10 4.44
N PHE A 224 -9.50 3.55 4.59
CA PHE A 224 -8.77 3.64 5.85
C PHE A 224 -8.48 5.10 6.22
N GLY A 225 -8.05 5.91 5.25
CA GLY A 225 -7.79 7.32 5.44
C GLY A 225 -9.03 8.07 5.93
N ALA A 226 -10.17 7.86 5.27
CA ALA A 226 -11.44 8.50 5.62
C ALA A 226 -11.92 8.11 7.02
N LEU A 227 -11.88 6.81 7.36
CA LEU A 227 -12.27 6.31 8.68
C LEU A 227 -11.33 6.82 9.79
N THR A 228 -10.03 6.91 9.50
CA THR A 228 -9.04 7.40 10.46
C THR A 228 -9.17 8.89 10.70
N GLU A 229 -9.40 9.67 9.65
CA GLU A 229 -9.65 11.10 9.82
C GLU A 229 -10.95 11.37 10.59
N ARG A 230 -12.02 10.63 10.30
CA ARG A 230 -13.27 10.72 11.07
C ARG A 230 -13.05 10.42 12.55
N ALA A 231 -12.32 9.36 12.86
CA ALA A 231 -12.00 8.98 14.24
C ALA A 231 -11.16 10.04 14.97
N ASN A 232 -10.24 10.70 14.29
CA ASN A 232 -9.42 11.76 14.89
C ASN A 232 -10.24 13.02 15.19
N ARG A 233 -11.30 13.32 14.42
CA ARG A 233 -12.19 14.47 14.67
C ARG A 233 -13.12 14.25 15.87
N THR A 234 -13.43 13.00 16.20
CA THR A 234 -14.37 12.66 17.29
C THR A 234 -13.73 12.63 18.68
N VAL A 235 -12.40 12.74 18.80
CA VAL A 235 -11.73 12.86 20.10
C VAL A 235 -11.76 14.34 20.50
N PRO A 236 -12.49 14.73 21.57
CA PRO A 236 -12.50 16.12 22.03
C PRO A 236 -11.09 16.54 22.43
N ALA A 237 -10.64 17.72 22.01
CA ALA A 237 -9.45 18.32 22.58
C ALA A 237 -9.68 18.48 24.08
N VAL A 238 -8.84 17.86 24.92
CA VAL A 238 -8.85 18.11 26.36
C VAL A 238 -8.55 19.60 26.53
N PRO A 239 -9.46 20.41 27.11
CA PRO A 239 -9.17 21.81 27.39
C PRO A 239 -7.91 21.89 28.25
N PRO A 240 -6.99 22.84 28.00
CA PRO A 240 -5.86 23.03 28.88
C PRO A 240 -6.36 23.14 30.32
N ALA A 241 -5.75 22.37 31.23
CA ALA A 241 -6.08 22.44 32.64
C ALA A 241 -6.03 23.92 33.09
N PRO A 242 -7.00 24.41 33.86
CA PRO A 242 -6.94 25.77 34.39
C PRO A 242 -5.59 25.96 35.07
N VAL A 243 -4.82 26.96 34.61
CA VAL A 243 -3.60 27.38 35.32
C VAL A 243 -4.04 27.71 36.74
N PRO A 244 -3.47 27.08 37.79
CA PRO A 244 -3.79 27.44 39.16
C PRO A 244 -3.49 28.92 39.34
N THR A 245 -4.52 29.74 39.45
CA THR A 245 -4.37 31.11 39.93
C THR A 245 -3.88 30.98 41.37
N LEU A 246 -2.64 31.41 41.61
CA LEU A 246 -2.12 31.57 42.96
C LEU A 246 -2.96 32.64 43.67
N ALA A 247 -4.05 32.21 44.30
CA ALA A 247 -4.82 33.04 45.20
C ALA A 247 -4.00 33.23 46.48
N GLY A 248 -3.31 34.37 46.60
CA GLY A 248 -2.81 34.81 47.90
C GLY A 248 -1.48 35.54 47.90
N GLU A 249 -1.37 36.68 47.23
CA GLU A 249 -0.51 37.76 47.73
C GLU A 249 -1.42 38.86 48.29
N ARG A 250 -1.66 38.82 49.60
CA ARG A 250 -2.23 39.97 50.31
C ARG A 250 -1.15 41.07 50.36
N PRO A 251 -1.45 42.33 50.02
CA PRO A 251 -0.51 43.42 50.23
C PRO A 251 -0.22 43.55 51.73
N MET A 252 1.06 43.51 52.13
CA MET A 252 1.45 43.92 53.48
C MET A 252 1.08 45.39 53.67
N ALA A 253 0.22 45.65 54.64
CA ALA A 253 -0.09 47.00 55.10
C ALA A 253 1.20 47.64 55.66
N SER A 254 1.64 48.74 55.05
CA SER A 254 2.71 49.58 55.58
C SER A 254 2.19 50.34 56.80
N SER A 255 2.56 49.90 57.99
CA SER A 255 2.37 50.65 59.22
C SER A 255 3.42 51.75 59.35
N GLY A 256 2.98 52.98 59.61
CA GLY A 256 3.77 53.97 60.36
C GLY A 256 4.25 55.20 59.60
N GLY A 257 3.45 56.27 59.64
CA GLY A 257 3.88 57.63 59.31
C GLY A 257 2.99 58.64 60.03
N SER A 258 3.40 59.07 61.22
CA SER A 258 2.72 60.10 62.02
C SER A 258 3.08 61.50 61.47
N PRO A 259 2.13 62.46 61.34
CA PRO A 259 2.47 63.80 60.91
C PRO A 259 2.96 64.66 62.08
N VAL A 260 4.13 65.27 61.91
CA VAL A 260 4.63 66.36 62.76
C VAL A 260 3.80 67.61 62.46
N ALA A 261 3.14 68.13 63.49
CA ALA A 261 2.58 69.47 63.48
C ALA A 261 3.69 70.48 63.82
N THR A 262 3.92 71.44 62.94
CA THR A 262 4.60 72.69 63.28
C THR A 262 3.79 73.83 62.69
N GLY A 263 3.23 74.65 63.58
CA GLY A 263 2.71 75.97 63.24
C GLY A 263 3.81 77.02 63.29
N ALA A 264 3.71 77.98 62.37
CA ALA A 264 3.94 79.41 62.53
C ALA A 264 3.56 80.08 61.19
#